data_AF-A0A7W1HK17-F1
#
_entry.id   AF-A0A7W1HK17-F1
#
_cell.length_a   1.000
_cell.length_b   1.000
_cell.length_c   1.000
_cell.angle_alpha   90.00
_cell.angle_beta   90.00
_cell.angle_gamma   90.00
#
_symmetry.space_group_name_H-M   'P 1'
#
loop_
_entity.id
_entity.type
_entity.pdbx_description
1 polymer ?
#
loop_
_entity_poly.entity_id
_entity_poly.type
_entity_poly.pdbx_seq_one_letter_code
_entity_poly.pdbx_strand_id
1 'polypeptide(L)'
;MTVSGTVMWYVHDQGRGHLQRARAVIPTLDSPVIVACGPHVSPLAADVLTVPVVPLPCDVPPRPIATRGPFHHAPTSPEVRARAVALVDAIRTHRCTTAVVDVSMEVVVLARLLGLRVIALRQSGRRDDAAHHVGFDSADVVWVPQCRSLEPIDVPVDRRWRFTGAFSRFDALPAPPPTRGEARRRRLVVLMVGRGGNGLDVARWMAAAAPSGWRVVVAGTAERASGRGVEIVGCVDPVFPLL
;
A
#
# COMPACT_ATOMS: atom_id res chain seq x y z
N MET A 1 16.69 -29.21 9.84
CA MET A 1 15.42 -28.46 9.79
C MET A 1 15.75 -26.99 9.83
N THR A 2 15.65 -26.27 8.70
CA THR A 2 15.72 -24.81 8.70
C THR A 2 14.49 -24.30 9.43
N VAL A 3 14.68 -23.75 10.64
CA VAL A 3 13.61 -23.03 11.33
C VAL A 3 13.21 -21.89 10.41
N SER A 4 11.99 -21.94 9.86
CA SER A 4 11.45 -20.82 9.07
C SER A 4 11.36 -19.63 10.01
N GLY A 5 12.24 -18.64 9.83
CA GLY A 5 12.28 -17.48 10.70
C GLY A 5 11.06 -16.59 10.50
N THR A 6 10.69 -15.83 11.54
CA THR A 6 9.52 -14.94 11.51
C THR A 6 9.67 -13.87 10.43
N VAL A 7 8.56 -13.54 9.77
CA VAL A 7 8.43 -12.43 8.83
C VAL A 7 7.90 -11.21 9.57
N MET A 8 8.62 -10.09 9.49
CA MET A 8 8.06 -8.79 9.85
C MET A 8 7.37 -8.19 8.62
N TRP A 9 6.06 -7.95 8.71
CA TRP A 9 5.33 -7.17 7.72
C TRP A 9 5.20 -5.74 8.21
N TYR A 10 5.86 -4.80 7.53
CA TYR A 10 5.76 -3.37 7.85
C TYR A 10 4.58 -2.75 7.09
N VAL A 11 3.63 -2.18 7.84
CA VAL A 11 2.50 -1.42 7.31
C VAL A 11 2.70 0.06 7.65
N HIS A 12 2.84 0.89 6.62
CA HIS A 12 3.00 2.33 6.81
C HIS A 12 1.75 2.96 7.44
N ASP A 13 1.95 4.02 8.23
CA ASP A 13 0.88 4.67 9.00
C ASP A 13 -0.12 5.45 8.13
N GLN A 14 0.25 5.74 6.88
CA GLN A 14 -0.57 6.48 5.94
C GLN A 14 -1.39 5.56 5.04
N GLY A 15 -2.72 5.63 5.17
CA GLY A 15 -3.64 5.00 4.24
C GLY A 15 -4.01 3.56 4.58
N ARG A 16 -5.29 3.23 4.37
CA ARG A 16 -5.82 1.90 4.69
C ARG A 16 -5.46 0.82 3.66
N GLY A 17 -4.95 1.21 2.49
CA GLY A 17 -4.61 0.27 1.41
C GLY A 17 -3.52 -0.73 1.81
N HIS A 18 -2.53 -0.29 2.58
CA HIS A 18 -1.45 -1.15 3.08
C HIS A 18 -1.98 -2.21 4.05
N LEU A 19 -2.85 -1.82 4.98
CA LEU A 19 -3.48 -2.78 5.89
C LEU A 19 -4.38 -3.77 5.15
N GLN A 20 -5.15 -3.32 4.15
CA GLN A 20 -5.96 -4.25 3.34
C GLN A 20 -5.09 -5.25 2.58
N ARG A 21 -3.92 -4.82 2.10
CA ARG A 21 -2.95 -5.70 1.46
C ARG A 21 -2.40 -6.75 2.42
N ALA A 22 -1.96 -6.32 3.60
CA ALA A 22 -1.51 -7.21 4.66
C ALA A 22 -2.60 -8.26 5.00
N ARG A 23 -3.85 -7.80 5.17
CA ARG A 23 -5.00 -8.68 5.46
C ARG A 23 -5.28 -9.71 4.35
N ALA A 24 -5.05 -9.35 3.08
CA ALA A 24 -5.25 -10.26 1.96
C ALA A 24 -4.13 -11.29 1.81
N VAL A 25 -2.88 -10.92 2.13
CA VAL A 25 -1.70 -11.77 1.84
C VAL A 25 -1.24 -12.58 3.05
N ILE A 26 -1.25 -12.02 4.26
CA ILE A 26 -0.75 -12.71 5.45
C ILE A 26 -1.41 -14.09 5.67
N PRO A 27 -2.74 -14.27 5.48
CA PRO A 27 -3.38 -15.58 5.64
C PRO A 27 -2.91 -16.66 4.66
N THR A 28 -2.23 -16.29 3.57
CA THR A 28 -1.71 -17.23 2.57
C THR A 28 -0.25 -17.61 2.80
N LEU A 29 0.38 -17.14 3.88
CA LEU A 29 1.78 -17.40 4.20
C LEU A 29 1.90 -18.55 5.20
N ASP A 30 2.81 -19.48 4.93
CA ASP A 30 3.11 -20.60 5.84
C ASP A 30 4.09 -20.22 6.97
N SER A 31 4.76 -19.07 6.85
CA SER A 31 5.72 -18.59 7.85
C SER A 31 5.02 -17.79 8.96
N PRO A 32 5.54 -17.84 10.21
CA PRO A 32 5.07 -16.93 11.26
C PRO A 32 5.23 -15.47 10.84
N VAL A 33 4.20 -14.65 11.07
CA VAL A 33 4.20 -13.23 10.72
C VAL A 33 3.94 -12.39 11.97
N ILE A 34 4.62 -11.25 12.09
CA ILE A 34 4.22 -10.14 12.95
C ILE A 34 4.03 -8.88 12.09
N VAL A 35 3.07 -8.04 12.45
CA VAL A 35 2.80 -6.79 11.75
C VAL A 35 3.31 -5.60 12.56
N ALA A 36 4.30 -4.90 12.04
CA ALA A 36 4.82 -3.67 12.63
C ALA A 36 4.18 -2.47 11.92
N CYS A 37 3.47 -1.62 12.64
CA CYS A 37 2.72 -0.52 12.02
C CYS A 37 2.60 0.71 12.91
N GLY A 38 2.38 1.87 12.29
CA GLY A 38 2.28 3.14 13.01
C GLY A 38 1.03 3.24 13.91
N PRO A 39 0.99 4.27 14.77
CA PRO A 39 -0.01 4.37 15.82
C PRO A 39 -1.43 4.63 15.31
N HIS A 40 -1.62 5.19 14.11
CA HIS A 40 -2.95 5.44 13.55
C HIS A 40 -3.56 4.19 12.89
N VAL A 41 -2.71 3.23 12.51
CA VAL A 41 -3.14 1.97 11.88
C VAL A 41 -3.20 0.82 12.88
N SER A 42 -2.36 0.83 13.92
CA SER A 42 -2.19 -0.32 14.81
C SER A 42 -3.45 -0.78 15.57
N PRO A 43 -4.37 0.07 16.04
CA PRO A 43 -5.58 -0.41 16.71
C PRO A 43 -6.45 -1.22 15.74
N LEU A 44 -6.70 -0.67 14.54
CA LEU A 44 -7.47 -1.36 13.51
C LEU A 44 -6.77 -2.63 13.03
N ALA A 45 -5.44 -2.61 12.92
CA ALA A 45 -4.68 -3.80 12.54
C ALA A 45 -4.86 -4.92 13.58
N ALA A 46 -4.82 -4.60 14.88
CA ALA A 46 -5.04 -5.57 15.95
C ALA A 46 -6.46 -6.15 15.93
N ASP A 47 -7.45 -5.37 15.50
CA ASP A 47 -8.84 -5.85 15.40
C ASP A 47 -9.07 -6.79 14.20
N VAL A 48 -8.39 -6.56 13.07
CA VAL A 48 -8.71 -7.25 11.80
C VAL A 48 -7.71 -8.33 11.39
N LEU A 49 -6.55 -8.40 12.04
CA LEU A 49 -5.51 -9.39 11.76
C LEU A 49 -5.46 -10.43 12.88
N THR A 50 -5.21 -11.68 12.51
CA THR A 50 -5.09 -12.80 13.44
C THR A 50 -3.64 -13.07 13.88
N VAL A 51 -2.72 -12.15 13.57
CA VAL A 51 -1.29 -12.26 13.87
C VAL A 51 -0.87 -11.16 14.85
N PRO A 52 0.24 -11.32 15.59
CA PRO A 52 0.70 -10.29 16.51
C PRO A 52 0.93 -8.94 15.81
N VAL A 53 0.38 -7.88 16.39
CA VAL A 53 0.57 -6.50 15.93
C VAL A 53 1.50 -5.78 16.90
N VAL A 54 2.60 -5.25 16.38
CA VAL A 54 3.57 -4.43 17.11
C VAL A 54 3.32 -2.97 16.77
N PRO A 55 2.74 -2.17 17.69
CA PRO A 55 2.55 -0.75 17.48
C PRO A 55 3.91 -0.04 17.52
N LEU A 56 4.18 0.76 16.49
CA LEU A 56 5.36 1.61 16.39
C LEU A 56 5.01 3.04 16.81
N PRO A 57 5.94 3.78 17.43
CA PRO A 57 5.72 5.20 17.70
C PRO A 57 5.70 5.99 16.39
N CYS A 58 4.99 7.13 16.40
CA CYS A 58 4.98 8.07 15.28
C CYS A 58 6.41 8.49 14.91
N ASP A 59 6.70 8.57 13.62
CA ASP A 59 7.96 9.08 13.02
C ASP A 59 7.81 10.50 12.48
N VAL A 60 6.63 11.12 12.59
CA VAL A 60 6.40 12.48 12.13
C VAL A 60 6.72 13.46 13.26
N PRO A 61 7.71 14.35 13.08
CA PRO A 61 8.03 15.36 14.08
C PRO A 61 6.88 16.38 14.21
N PRO A 62 6.66 16.98 15.40
CA PRO A 62 5.61 17.98 15.63
C PRO A 62 5.71 19.23 14.75
N ARG A 63 6.93 19.55 14.30
CA ARG A 63 7.22 20.62 13.34
C ARG A 63 7.94 20.02 12.13
N PRO A 64 7.66 20.49 10.90
CA PRO A 64 8.37 20.02 9.73
C PRO A 64 9.88 20.23 9.86
N ILE A 65 10.64 19.16 9.66
CA ILE A 65 12.11 19.17 9.61
C ILE A 65 12.50 18.63 8.24
N ALA A 66 13.41 19.34 7.55
CA ALA A 66 13.88 18.92 6.24
C ALA A 66 14.62 17.56 6.36
N THR A 67 14.26 16.63 5.47
CA THR A 67 15.01 15.40 5.26
C THR A 67 16.30 15.72 4.49
N ARG A 68 17.39 14.99 4.79
CA ARG A 68 18.65 15.02 4.03
C ARG A 68 18.88 13.68 3.34
N GLY A 69 19.64 13.72 2.25
CA GLY A 69 19.96 12.54 1.46
C GLY A 69 18.81 12.14 0.52
N PRO A 70 18.84 10.91 -0.02
CA PRO A 70 17.87 10.47 -1.02
C PRO A 70 16.49 10.19 -0.43
N PHE A 71 16.34 10.12 0.88
CA PHE A 71 15.17 9.59 1.58
C PHE A 71 13.95 10.52 1.55
N HIS A 72 12.76 9.94 1.59
CA HIS A 72 11.51 10.69 1.70
C HIS A 72 11.27 11.16 3.13
N HIS A 73 11.53 10.28 4.11
CA HIS A 73 11.17 10.50 5.51
C HIS A 73 12.33 10.16 6.47
N ALA A 74 13.36 11.00 6.47
CA ALA A 74 14.50 10.89 7.39
C ALA A 74 14.90 12.25 8.02
N PRO A 75 13.98 12.96 8.67
CA PRO A 75 14.34 14.15 9.44
C PRO A 75 15.29 13.79 10.59
N THR A 76 16.19 14.71 10.95
CA THR A 76 17.01 14.59 12.15
C THR A 76 16.14 14.87 13.38
N SER A 77 15.41 13.85 13.86
CA SER A 77 14.43 14.00 14.92
C SER A 77 14.42 12.82 15.90
N PRO A 78 14.00 13.04 17.17
CA PRO A 78 13.85 11.96 18.14
C PRO A 78 12.75 10.94 17.77
N GLU A 79 11.73 11.35 17.02
CA GLU A 79 10.59 10.51 16.61
C GLU A 79 11.05 9.37 15.69
N VAL A 80 11.83 9.69 14.64
CA VAL A 80 12.41 8.67 13.75
C VAL A 80 13.34 7.74 14.51
N ARG A 81 14.14 8.27 15.45
CA ARG A 81 15.01 7.45 16.30
C ARG A 81 14.20 6.50 17.18
N ALA A 82 13.14 6.97 17.82
CA ALA A 82 12.26 6.15 18.65
C ALA A 82 11.61 5.02 17.83
N ARG A 83 11.16 5.33 16.61
CA ARG A 83 10.61 4.32 15.69
C ARG A 83 11.65 3.28 15.26
N ALA A 84 12.86 3.72 14.93
CA ALA A 84 13.95 2.81 14.57
C ALA A 84 14.30 1.85 15.72
N VAL A 85 14.36 2.36 16.96
CA VAL A 85 14.57 1.52 18.15
C VAL A 85 13.44 0.51 18.31
N ALA A 86 12.18 0.93 18.21
CA ALA A 86 11.03 0.03 18.31
C ALA A 86 11.03 -1.06 17.23
N LEU A 87 11.42 -0.72 15.99
CA LEU A 87 11.57 -1.69 14.90
C LEU A 87 12.67 -2.72 15.19
N VAL A 88 13.85 -2.26 15.65
CA VAL A 88 14.96 -3.13 16.03
C VAL A 88 14.55 -4.08 17.16
N ASP A 89 13.86 -3.56 18.18
CA ASP A 89 13.37 -4.35 19.29
C ASP A 89 12.32 -5.39 18.87
N ALA A 90 11.41 -5.03 17.96
CA ALA A 90 10.43 -5.95 17.40
C ALA A 90 11.13 -7.10 16.65
N ILE A 91 12.08 -6.76 15.76
CA ILE A 91 12.88 -7.72 15.00
C ILE A 91 13.61 -8.68 15.95
N ARG A 92 14.29 -8.16 16.96
CA ARG A 92 15.03 -8.95 17.95
C ARG A 92 14.10 -9.86 18.75
N THR A 93 13.01 -9.30 19.28
CA THR A 93 12.07 -10.01 20.17
C THR A 93 11.37 -11.16 19.45
N HIS A 94 10.93 -10.92 18.20
CA HIS A 94 10.24 -11.92 17.40
C HIS A 94 11.17 -12.77 16.52
N ARG A 95 12.49 -12.56 16.62
CA ARG A 95 13.52 -13.26 15.84
C ARG A 95 13.24 -13.20 14.34
N CYS A 96 12.87 -12.02 13.86
CA CYS A 96 12.55 -11.81 12.46
C CYS A 96 13.78 -12.03 11.59
N THR A 97 13.61 -12.78 10.51
CA THR A 97 14.69 -13.05 9.53
C THR A 97 14.40 -12.47 8.16
N THR A 98 13.14 -12.08 7.94
CA THR A 98 12.65 -11.51 6.68
C THR A 98 11.77 -10.31 6.98
N ALA A 99 11.87 -9.27 6.16
CA ALA A 99 11.00 -8.11 6.19
C ALA A 99 10.26 -7.97 4.87
N VAL A 100 8.93 -7.84 4.93
CA VAL A 100 8.09 -7.35 3.82
C VAL A 100 7.73 -5.91 4.13
N VAL A 101 8.12 -4.96 3.28
CA VAL A 101 7.97 -3.52 3.57
C VAL A 101 6.98 -2.86 2.61
N ASP A 102 5.88 -2.36 3.16
CA ASP A 102 4.74 -1.78 2.44
C ASP A 102 4.22 -0.51 3.15
N VAL A 103 4.79 0.67 2.97
CA VAL A 103 5.91 1.14 2.14
C VAL A 103 6.86 1.97 3.02
N SER A 104 8.13 2.04 2.65
CA SER A 104 9.12 3.03 3.11
C SER A 104 10.50 2.55 2.65
N MET A 105 11.22 3.36 1.88
CA MET A 105 12.56 2.97 1.42
C MET A 105 13.57 3.03 2.57
N GLU A 106 13.32 3.85 3.58
CA GLU A 106 14.10 3.95 4.81
C GLU A 106 14.00 2.66 5.64
N VAL A 107 12.80 2.11 5.80
CA VAL A 107 12.60 0.83 6.51
C VAL A 107 13.18 -0.33 5.71
N VAL A 108 13.10 -0.30 4.38
CA VAL A 108 13.79 -1.28 3.50
C VAL A 108 15.30 -1.27 3.78
N VAL A 109 15.93 -0.10 3.76
CA VAL A 109 17.36 0.05 4.01
C VAL A 109 17.72 -0.37 5.45
N LEU A 110 16.94 0.05 6.45
CA LEU A 110 17.15 -0.34 7.84
C LEU A 110 17.09 -1.86 8.01
N ALA A 111 16.06 -2.52 7.47
CA ALA A 111 15.93 -3.98 7.54
C ALA A 111 17.14 -4.68 6.90
N ARG A 112 17.63 -4.17 5.76
CA ARG A 112 18.84 -4.69 5.10
C ARG A 112 20.07 -4.53 5.98
N LEU A 113 20.27 -3.36 6.59
CA LEU A 113 21.40 -3.09 7.49
C LEU A 113 21.36 -3.94 8.76
N LEU A 114 20.16 -4.36 9.20
CA LEU A 114 19.97 -5.30 10.30
C LEU A 114 20.14 -6.78 9.89
N GLY A 115 20.47 -7.05 8.62
CA GLY A 115 20.77 -8.40 8.13
C GLY A 115 19.54 -9.25 7.78
N LEU A 116 18.36 -8.65 7.62
CA LEU A 116 17.16 -9.37 7.20
C LEU A 116 17.18 -9.58 5.68
N ARG A 117 16.49 -10.65 5.24
CA ARG A 117 16.05 -10.76 3.84
C ARG A 117 14.94 -9.73 3.60
N VAL A 118 15.01 -8.94 2.54
CA VAL A 118 14.07 -7.83 2.33
C VAL A 118 13.27 -7.98 1.04
N ILE A 119 11.95 -7.92 1.19
CA ILE A 119 10.98 -7.81 0.11
C ILE A 119 10.41 -6.40 0.15
N ALA A 120 10.82 -5.55 -0.79
CA ALA A 120 10.32 -4.19 -0.92
C ALA A 120 9.09 -4.18 -1.84
N LEU A 121 7.95 -3.68 -1.35
CA LEU A 121 6.81 -3.45 -2.21
C LEU A 121 7.03 -2.20 -3.06
N ARG A 122 6.84 -2.32 -4.37
CA ARG A 122 6.75 -1.18 -5.28
C ARG A 122 5.28 -0.85 -5.55
N GLN A 123 4.87 0.35 -5.17
CA GLN A 123 3.58 0.90 -5.59
C GLN A 123 3.63 1.34 -7.06
N SER A 124 2.49 1.25 -7.75
CA SER A 124 2.33 1.78 -9.10
C SER A 124 2.65 3.28 -9.18
N GLY A 125 2.96 3.71 -10.40
CA GLY A 125 3.33 5.10 -10.70
C GLY A 125 4.83 5.29 -10.90
N ARG A 126 5.23 6.55 -11.09
CA ARG A 126 6.64 6.90 -11.31
C ARG A 126 7.40 6.86 -9.97
N ARG A 127 8.37 5.94 -9.86
CA ARG A 127 9.11 5.58 -8.65
C ARG A 127 10.61 5.49 -8.94
N ASP A 128 11.12 6.50 -9.64
CA ASP A 128 12.47 6.64 -10.16
C ASP A 128 13.28 7.73 -9.43
N ASP A 129 12.77 8.23 -8.29
CA ASP A 129 13.54 9.12 -7.45
C ASP A 129 14.61 8.36 -6.65
N ALA A 130 15.57 9.12 -6.11
CA ALA A 130 16.74 8.58 -5.44
C ALA A 130 16.41 7.67 -4.25
N ALA A 131 15.33 7.92 -3.51
CA ALA A 131 14.94 7.06 -2.38
C ALA A 131 14.57 5.67 -2.87
N HIS A 132 13.78 5.60 -3.93
CA HIS A 132 13.35 4.35 -4.54
C HIS A 132 14.52 3.57 -5.12
N HIS A 133 15.48 4.24 -5.76
CA HIS A 133 16.71 3.58 -6.22
C HIS A 133 17.46 2.92 -5.06
N VAL A 134 17.78 3.67 -4.01
CA VAL A 134 18.52 3.15 -2.85
C VAL A 134 17.75 2.04 -2.14
N GLY A 135 16.43 2.19 -1.98
CA GLY A 135 15.58 1.19 -1.36
C GLY A 135 15.49 -0.10 -2.18
N PHE A 136 15.13 -0.02 -3.47
CA PHE A 136 15.04 -1.20 -4.33
C PHE A 136 16.39 -1.89 -4.51
N ASP A 137 17.50 -1.15 -4.55
CA ASP A 137 18.84 -1.74 -4.61
C ASP A 137 19.22 -2.45 -3.32
N SER A 138 18.66 -2.04 -2.18
CA SER A 138 18.84 -2.68 -0.88
C SER A 138 17.96 -3.92 -0.67
N ALA A 139 17.01 -4.19 -1.57
CA ALA A 139 16.09 -5.32 -1.46
C ALA A 139 16.59 -6.59 -2.17
N ASP A 140 16.29 -7.76 -1.58
CA ASP A 140 16.51 -9.05 -2.23
C ASP A 140 15.43 -9.33 -3.29
N VAL A 141 14.21 -8.84 -3.06
CA VAL A 141 13.07 -8.90 -4.00
C VAL A 141 12.36 -7.56 -4.07
N VAL A 142 12.08 -7.09 -5.28
CA VAL A 142 11.15 -5.99 -5.53
C VAL A 142 9.80 -6.58 -5.94
N TRP A 143 8.84 -6.56 -5.04
CA TRP A 143 7.52 -7.09 -5.27
C TRP A 143 6.62 -6.04 -5.92
N VAL A 144 6.09 -6.38 -7.11
CA VAL A 144 5.18 -5.54 -7.89
C VAL A 144 3.81 -6.24 -7.96
N PRO A 145 2.82 -5.84 -7.14
CA PRO A 145 1.49 -6.44 -7.13
C PRO A 145 0.61 -5.91 -8.27
N GLN A 146 1.13 -6.01 -9.50
CA GLN A 146 0.46 -5.56 -10.73
C GLN A 146 0.98 -6.33 -11.94
N CYS A 147 0.18 -6.38 -13.00
CA CYS A 147 0.58 -6.88 -14.31
C CYS A 147 1.66 -5.98 -14.92
N ARG A 148 2.74 -6.58 -15.43
CA ARG A 148 3.86 -5.83 -16.04
C ARG A 148 3.42 -4.89 -17.16
N SER A 149 2.41 -5.27 -17.93
CA SER A 149 1.88 -4.47 -19.05
C SER A 149 1.14 -3.20 -18.61
N LEU A 150 0.79 -3.07 -17.33
CA LEU A 150 0.05 -1.93 -16.79
C LEU A 150 0.93 -0.99 -15.96
N GLU A 151 2.22 -1.31 -15.81
CA GLU A 151 3.14 -0.56 -14.95
C GLU A 151 4.05 0.35 -15.78
N PRO A 152 4.02 1.67 -15.55
CA PRO A 152 4.97 2.60 -16.17
C PRO A 152 6.32 2.50 -15.45
N ILE A 153 7.07 1.45 -15.76
CA ILE A 153 8.41 1.23 -15.21
C ILE A 153 9.44 1.73 -16.21
N ASP A 154 9.91 2.94 -15.96
CA ASP A 154 10.93 3.59 -16.78
C ASP A 154 12.37 3.28 -16.29
N VAL A 155 12.50 2.44 -15.26
CA VAL A 155 13.78 1.98 -14.71
C VAL A 155 14.09 0.54 -15.17
N PRO A 156 15.37 0.16 -15.30
CA PRO A 156 15.73 -1.22 -15.64
C PRO A 156 15.17 -2.22 -14.61
N VAL A 157 14.33 -3.14 -15.10
CA VAL A 157 13.82 -4.27 -14.31
C VAL A 157 14.86 -5.38 -14.35
N ASP A 158 15.40 -5.74 -13.19
CA ASP A 158 16.33 -6.86 -13.06
C ASP A 158 15.64 -8.14 -12.53
N ARG A 159 16.43 -9.20 -12.34
CA ARG A 159 15.96 -10.52 -11.88
C ARG A 159 15.34 -10.55 -10.48
N ARG A 160 15.48 -9.49 -9.67
CA ARG A 160 14.88 -9.37 -8.32
C ARG A 160 13.42 -8.95 -8.38
N TRP A 161 12.99 -8.40 -9.50
CA TRP A 161 11.62 -7.92 -9.65
C TRP A 161 10.66 -9.09 -9.85
N ARG A 162 9.56 -9.07 -9.10
CA ARG A 162 8.53 -10.11 -9.12
C ARG A 162 7.17 -9.46 -9.32
N PHE A 163 6.63 -9.64 -10.53
CA PHE A 163 5.29 -9.22 -10.89
C PHE A 163 4.32 -10.35 -10.54
N THR A 164 3.41 -10.10 -9.61
CA THR A 164 2.44 -11.13 -9.14
C THR A 164 1.04 -10.94 -9.71
N GLY A 165 0.83 -9.91 -10.53
CA GLY A 165 -0.52 -9.49 -10.90
C GLY A 165 -1.22 -8.73 -9.77
N ALA A 166 -2.34 -8.09 -10.12
CA ALA A 166 -3.20 -7.43 -9.15
C ALA A 166 -4.06 -8.46 -8.40
N PHE A 167 -4.38 -8.15 -7.16
CA PHE A 167 -5.31 -8.91 -6.32
C PHE A 167 -6.23 -7.95 -5.57
N SER A 168 -7.35 -8.48 -5.12
CA SER A 168 -8.40 -7.73 -4.45
C SER A 168 -8.91 -8.50 -3.23
N ARG A 169 -9.39 -7.76 -2.22
CA ARG A 169 -10.14 -8.34 -1.09
C ARG A 169 -11.45 -9.03 -1.53
N PHE A 170 -11.83 -8.87 -2.79
CA PHE A 170 -13.01 -9.48 -3.40
C PHE A 170 -12.70 -10.74 -4.22
N ASP A 171 -11.43 -11.15 -4.35
CA ASP A 171 -11.07 -12.29 -5.22
C ASP A 171 -11.66 -13.63 -4.74
N ALA A 172 -11.96 -13.74 -3.45
CA ALA A 172 -12.65 -14.89 -2.87
C ALA A 172 -14.18 -14.83 -2.99
N LEU A 173 -14.74 -13.69 -3.43
CA LEU A 173 -16.18 -13.58 -3.64
C LEU A 173 -16.58 -14.26 -4.96
N PRO A 174 -17.75 -14.92 -5.02
CA PRO A 174 -18.27 -15.42 -6.28
C PRO A 174 -18.34 -14.28 -7.30
N ALA A 175 -17.82 -14.52 -8.50
CA ALA A 175 -18.00 -13.59 -9.59
C ALA A 175 -19.51 -13.36 -9.80
N PRO A 176 -19.96 -12.10 -9.93
CA PRO A 176 -21.35 -11.86 -10.23
C PRO A 176 -21.64 -12.53 -11.58
N PRO A 177 -22.87 -13.07 -11.79
CA PRO A 177 -23.23 -13.67 -13.07
C PRO A 177 -22.95 -12.63 -14.17
N PRO A 178 -22.32 -13.04 -15.29
CA PRO A 178 -22.01 -12.11 -16.36
C PRO A 178 -23.29 -11.40 -16.77
N THR A 179 -23.31 -10.07 -16.58
CA THR A 179 -24.46 -9.25 -16.91
C THR A 179 -24.69 -9.32 -18.42
N ARG A 180 -25.69 -10.13 -18.82
CA ARG A 180 -26.06 -10.30 -20.22
C ARG A 180 -26.57 -8.97 -20.79
N GLY A 181 -26.08 -8.61 -21.98
CA GLY A 181 -26.74 -7.67 -22.90
C GLY A 181 -26.51 -6.18 -22.65
N GLU A 182 -26.82 -5.65 -21.46
CA GLU A 182 -26.92 -4.19 -21.24
C GLU A 182 -25.83 -3.60 -20.35
N ALA A 183 -25.42 -4.24 -19.26
CA ALA A 183 -24.36 -3.69 -18.40
C ALA A 183 -22.98 -3.76 -19.07
N ARG A 184 -22.73 -4.76 -19.91
CA ARG A 184 -21.52 -4.85 -20.76
C ARG A 184 -21.45 -3.76 -21.84
N ARG A 185 -22.58 -3.11 -22.14
CA ARG A 185 -22.70 -1.97 -23.08
C ARG A 185 -22.61 -0.62 -22.37
N ARG A 186 -22.71 -0.57 -21.04
CA ARG A 186 -22.49 0.67 -20.28
C ARG A 186 -21.00 0.93 -20.25
N ARG A 187 -20.56 1.92 -21.01
CA ARG A 187 -19.17 2.40 -20.96
C ARG A 187 -18.98 3.09 -19.61
N LEU A 188 -18.67 2.32 -18.58
CA LEU A 188 -18.56 2.77 -17.20
C LEU A 188 -17.09 2.77 -16.78
N VAL A 189 -16.64 3.87 -16.20
CA VAL A 189 -15.35 3.94 -15.47
C VAL A 189 -15.66 4.17 -14.01
N VAL A 190 -15.03 3.40 -13.13
CA VAL A 190 -15.10 3.61 -11.68
C VAL A 190 -13.72 4.04 -11.18
N LEU A 191 -13.64 5.25 -10.64
CA LEU A 191 -12.47 5.76 -9.94
C LEU A 191 -12.67 5.56 -8.44
N MET A 192 -11.77 4.79 -7.82
CA MET A 192 -11.79 4.55 -6.38
C MET A 192 -10.68 5.35 -5.69
N VAL A 193 -11.08 6.18 -4.73
CA VAL A 193 -10.18 6.99 -3.91
C VAL A 193 -10.06 6.37 -2.52
N GLY A 194 -8.85 5.92 -2.16
CA GLY A 194 -8.58 5.40 -0.82
C GLY A 194 -8.36 6.52 0.20
N ARG A 195 -8.57 6.23 1.49
CA ARG A 195 -8.28 7.18 2.60
C ARG A 195 -6.82 7.62 2.78
N GLY A 196 -5.89 7.12 1.94
CA GLY A 196 -4.46 7.44 2.02
C GLY A 196 -3.98 8.53 1.07
N GLY A 197 -4.81 8.95 0.11
CA GLY A 197 -4.48 10.02 -0.84
C GLY A 197 -5.70 10.90 -1.05
N ASN A 198 -5.60 12.16 -0.69
CA ASN A 198 -6.70 13.15 -0.72
C ASN A 198 -6.57 14.16 -1.87
N GLY A 199 -5.74 13.87 -2.88
CA GLY A 199 -5.51 14.77 -4.02
C GLY A 199 -6.62 14.80 -5.07
N LEU A 200 -7.81 14.28 -4.79
CA LEU A 200 -8.92 14.36 -5.74
C LEU A 200 -9.56 15.75 -5.66
N ASP A 201 -9.30 16.57 -6.67
CA ASP A 201 -9.98 17.85 -6.85
C ASP A 201 -11.40 17.63 -7.38
N VAL A 202 -12.38 17.59 -6.46
CA VAL A 202 -13.79 17.37 -6.78
C VAL A 202 -14.31 18.42 -7.76
N ALA A 203 -13.96 19.69 -7.57
CA ALA A 203 -14.42 20.77 -8.43
C ALA A 203 -13.94 20.57 -9.88
N ARG A 204 -12.69 20.17 -10.06
CA ARG A 204 -12.13 19.85 -11.38
C ARG A 204 -12.83 18.66 -12.04
N TRP A 205 -13.14 17.61 -11.29
CA TRP A 205 -13.88 16.46 -11.82
C TRP A 205 -15.32 16.82 -12.20
N MET A 206 -15.97 17.69 -11.43
CA MET A 206 -17.33 18.15 -11.72
C MET A 206 -17.40 19.16 -12.87
N ALA A 207 -16.32 19.91 -13.11
CA ALA A 207 -16.21 20.78 -14.28
C ALA A 207 -16.01 19.99 -15.59
N ALA A 208 -15.41 18.79 -15.50
CA ALA A 208 -15.23 17.91 -16.64
C ALA A 208 -16.56 17.29 -17.12
N ALA A 209 -16.58 16.85 -18.37
CA ALA A 209 -17.65 16.03 -18.91
C ALA A 209 -17.12 14.62 -19.17
N ALA A 210 -17.91 13.60 -18.84
CA ALA A 210 -17.59 12.25 -19.25
C ALA A 210 -17.54 12.17 -20.79
N PRO A 211 -16.62 11.37 -21.37
CA PRO A 211 -16.60 11.16 -22.81
C PRO A 211 -17.96 10.67 -23.32
N SER A 212 -18.30 10.96 -24.57
CA SER A 212 -19.63 10.64 -25.12
C SER A 212 -19.97 9.15 -24.99
N GLY A 213 -21.13 8.88 -24.39
CA GLY A 213 -21.62 7.54 -24.08
C GLY A 213 -20.97 6.87 -22.87
N TRP A 214 -20.05 7.54 -22.17
CA TRP A 214 -19.45 7.07 -20.93
C TRP A 214 -20.14 7.64 -19.69
N ARG A 215 -20.14 6.83 -18.62
CA ARG A 215 -20.41 7.26 -17.25
C ARG A 215 -19.14 7.11 -16.44
N VAL A 216 -18.85 8.10 -15.60
CA VAL A 216 -17.73 8.05 -14.64
C VAL A 216 -18.32 8.07 -13.25
N VAL A 217 -18.01 7.06 -12.44
CA VAL A 217 -18.38 6.99 -11.03
C VAL A 217 -17.12 7.17 -10.18
N VAL A 218 -17.13 8.10 -9.25
CA VAL A 218 -16.03 8.33 -8.30
C VAL A 218 -16.52 7.94 -6.90
N ALA A 219 -15.84 6.99 -6.27
CA ALA A 219 -16.13 6.51 -4.93
C ALA A 219 -14.95 6.79 -3.98
N GLY A 220 -15.25 6.97 -2.70
CA GLY A 220 -14.23 7.14 -1.65
C GLY A 220 -13.93 8.57 -1.22
N THR A 221 -14.73 9.55 -1.67
CA THR A 221 -14.69 10.95 -1.23
C THR A 221 -15.64 11.19 -0.05
N ALA A 222 -15.46 12.31 0.67
CA ALA A 222 -16.47 12.75 1.66
C ALA A 222 -17.71 13.37 0.97
N GLU A 223 -17.48 13.97 -0.20
CA GLU A 223 -18.51 14.69 -0.96
C GLU A 223 -19.35 13.76 -1.84
N ARG A 224 -20.56 14.21 -2.16
CA ARG A 224 -21.45 13.63 -3.16
C ARG A 224 -21.83 14.70 -4.17
N ALA A 225 -21.75 14.37 -5.46
CA ALA A 225 -22.05 15.29 -6.54
C ALA A 225 -22.41 14.51 -7.81
N SER A 226 -23.15 15.13 -8.73
CA SER A 226 -23.42 14.53 -10.04
C SER A 226 -23.60 15.61 -11.11
N GLY A 227 -23.17 15.31 -12.33
CA GLY A 227 -23.19 16.29 -13.42
C GLY A 227 -22.37 15.84 -14.63
N ARG A 228 -22.85 16.16 -15.83
CA ARG A 228 -22.14 15.93 -17.12
C ARG A 228 -21.59 14.51 -17.31
N GLY A 229 -22.33 13.50 -16.82
CA GLY A 229 -21.95 12.09 -16.91
C GLY A 229 -20.93 11.61 -15.86
N VAL A 230 -20.57 12.47 -14.90
CA VAL A 230 -19.75 12.15 -13.72
C VAL A 230 -20.64 12.09 -12.48
N GLU A 231 -20.44 11.08 -11.65
CA GLU A 231 -21.19 10.82 -10.41
C GLU A 231 -20.21 10.52 -9.28
N ILE A 232 -20.19 11.35 -8.25
CA ILE A 232 -19.41 11.16 -7.04
C ILE A 232 -20.34 10.61 -5.96
N VAL A 233 -20.11 9.35 -5.57
CA VAL A 233 -21.02 8.57 -4.70
C VAL A 233 -20.61 8.57 -3.23
N GLY A 234 -19.60 9.38 -2.86
CA GLY A 234 -19.06 9.44 -1.50
C GLY A 234 -18.33 8.15 -1.08
N CYS A 235 -18.14 7.95 0.22
CA CYS A 235 -17.57 6.72 0.77
C CYS A 235 -18.55 5.55 0.64
N VAL A 236 -18.11 4.47 0.00
CA VAL A 236 -18.87 3.23 -0.20
C VAL A 236 -18.02 2.03 0.26
N ASP A 237 -18.57 1.20 1.15
CA ASP A 237 -17.97 -0.05 1.59
C ASP A 237 -19.10 -1.07 1.88
N PRO A 238 -19.18 -2.21 1.16
CA PRO A 238 -18.27 -2.69 0.12
C PRO A 238 -18.44 -1.93 -1.22
N VAL A 239 -17.33 -1.69 -1.92
CA VAL A 239 -17.33 -1.05 -3.25
C VAL A 239 -17.71 -2.01 -4.39
N PHE A 240 -17.78 -3.31 -4.11
CA PHE A 240 -18.09 -4.36 -5.08
C PHE A 240 -19.34 -4.12 -5.94
N PRO A 241 -20.47 -3.57 -5.44
CA PRO A 241 -21.63 -3.28 -6.28
C PRO A 241 -21.41 -2.20 -7.34
N LEU A 242 -20.30 -1.45 -7.28
CA LEU A 242 -19.93 -0.46 -8.28
C LEU A 242 -19.06 -1.06 -9.40
N LEU A 243 -18.41 -2.21 -9.15
CA LEU A 243 -17.46 -2.88 -10.06
C LEU A 243 -18.18 -3.83 -11.03
#